data_AF-A0A3M1BHH0-F1
#
_entry.id   AF-A0A3M1BHH0-F1
#
_cell.length_a   1.000
_cell.length_b   1.000
_cell.length_c   1.000
_cell.angle_alpha   90.00
_cell.angle_beta   90.00
_cell.angle_gamma   90.00
#
_symmetry.space_group_name_H-M   'P 1'
#
loop_
_entity.id
_entity.type
_entity.pdbx_description
1 polymer ?
#
loop_
_entity_poly.entity_id
_entity_poly.type
_entity_poly.pdbx_seq_one_letter_code
_entity_poly.pdbx_strand_id
1 'polypeptide(L)'
;FLVDLKSGEFYFIEMNTRLQVEHTITEMVTGIDIVETMIRVAAGEPLPFTQSDVTFRGYAIEFRINAEDPRRGFAPAPGKITAYYSPGGPGIRMDAGVYKDYVIPPYYDSMIAKMSVWALTWDRVLARARRAIDEFIIRGVPTNIPLHREIIRDPDFISGNFGIRFLEEKLPHYDFEIEGEEDPETLALAISAAIAAYYGL
;
A
#
# COMPACT_ATOMS: atom_id res chain seq x y z
N PHE A 1 -12.73 10.17 -14.34
CA PHE A 1 -12.73 10.01 -15.80
C PHE A 1 -12.17 8.64 -16.15
N LEU A 2 -12.58 8.08 -17.28
CA LEU A 2 -11.85 7.00 -17.97
C LEU A 2 -11.07 7.62 -19.13
N VAL A 3 -9.88 7.08 -19.40
CA VAL A 3 -9.05 7.51 -20.53
C VAL A 3 -8.92 6.33 -21.49
N ASP A 4 -9.28 6.53 -22.75
CA ASP A 4 -8.96 5.55 -23.78
C ASP A 4 -7.47 5.65 -24.13
N LEU A 5 -6.70 4.60 -23.82
CA LEU A 5 -5.25 4.58 -24.04
C LEU A 5 -4.87 4.67 -25.53
N LYS A 6 -5.78 4.38 -26.47
CA LYS A 6 -5.50 4.48 -27.90
C LYS A 6 -5.70 5.89 -28.44
N SER A 7 -6.81 6.53 -28.06
CA SER A 7 -7.16 7.87 -28.57
C SER A 7 -6.69 9.01 -27.66
N GLY A 8 -6.47 8.76 -26.37
CA GLY A 8 -6.20 9.77 -25.36
C GLY A 8 -7.44 10.53 -24.88
N GLU A 9 -8.64 10.15 -25.35
CA GLU A 9 -9.90 10.83 -25.03
C GLU A 9 -10.36 10.53 -23.59
N PHE A 10 -10.94 11.55 -22.95
CA PHE A 10 -11.43 11.50 -21.58
C PHE A 10 -12.95 11.38 -21.55
N TYR A 11 -13.45 10.41 -20.78
CA TYR A 11 -14.88 10.19 -20.56
C TYR A 11 -15.22 10.34 -19.09
N PHE A 12 -16.19 11.21 -18.77
CA PHE A 12 -16.69 11.31 -17.40
C PHE A 12 -17.44 10.03 -17.01
N ILE A 13 -17.33 9.62 -15.75
CA ILE A 13 -18.01 8.43 -15.22
C ILE A 13 -18.78 8.77 -13.95
N GLU A 14 -18.11 9.36 -12.97
CA GLU A 14 -18.72 9.74 -11.71
C GLU A 14 -17.98 10.91 -11.06
N MET A 15 -18.63 11.49 -10.05
CA MET A 15 -18.05 12.46 -9.13
C MET A 15 -18.33 11.98 -7.71
N ASN A 16 -17.27 11.79 -6.92
CA ASN A 16 -17.40 11.39 -5.54
C ASN A 16 -17.47 12.61 -4.62
N THR A 17 -18.62 12.83 -3.97
CA THR A 17 -18.87 13.98 -3.09
C THR A 17 -18.38 13.76 -1.65
N ARG A 18 -17.18 13.16 -1.52
CA ARG A 18 -16.52 12.87 -0.23
C ARG A 18 -15.01 12.79 -0.42
N LEU A 19 -14.26 12.87 0.68
CA LEU A 19 -12.83 12.56 0.69
C LEU A 19 -12.61 11.13 0.15
N GLN A 20 -11.62 10.99 -0.73
CA GLN A 20 -11.19 9.69 -1.23
C GLN A 20 -10.09 9.09 -0.37
N VAL A 21 -9.99 7.77 -0.36
CA VAL A 21 -8.96 7.05 0.40
C VAL A 21 -7.56 7.50 -0.06
N GLU A 22 -7.39 7.58 -1.37
CA GLU A 22 -6.16 7.93 -2.09
C GLU A 22 -5.83 9.43 -2.11
N HIS A 23 -6.49 10.27 -1.31
CA HIS A 23 -6.17 11.71 -1.26
C HIS A 23 -4.70 11.97 -0.91
N THR A 24 -4.06 11.05 -0.18
CA THR A 24 -2.69 11.21 0.31
C THR A 24 -1.67 11.44 -0.81
N ILE A 25 -1.83 10.81 -1.98
CA ILE A 25 -0.88 10.99 -3.09
C ILE A 25 -0.93 12.42 -3.63
N THR A 26 -2.12 13.03 -3.66
CA THR A 26 -2.32 14.42 -4.06
C THR A 26 -1.68 15.36 -3.05
N GLU A 27 -1.91 15.15 -1.75
CA GLU A 27 -1.28 15.95 -0.69
C GLU A 27 0.25 15.89 -0.76
N MET A 28 0.81 14.70 -1.02
CA MET A 28 2.26 14.51 -1.09
C MET A 28 2.92 15.27 -2.26
N VAL A 29 2.20 15.49 -3.36
CA VAL A 29 2.76 16.21 -4.53
C VAL A 29 2.40 17.70 -4.55
N THR A 30 1.30 18.10 -3.90
CA THR A 30 0.87 19.51 -3.85
C THR A 30 1.32 20.24 -2.57
N GLY A 31 1.52 19.50 -1.48
CA GLY A 31 1.75 20.06 -0.15
C GLY A 31 0.49 20.63 0.51
N ILE A 32 -0.69 20.41 -0.08
CA ILE A 32 -1.98 20.87 0.47
C ILE A 32 -2.55 19.79 1.38
N ASP A 33 -2.84 20.13 2.64
CA ASP A 33 -3.63 19.28 3.53
C ASP A 33 -5.12 19.45 3.17
N ILE A 34 -5.68 18.40 2.56
CA ILE A 34 -7.06 18.41 2.07
C ILE A 34 -8.03 18.32 3.25
N VAL A 35 -7.70 17.56 4.30
CA VAL A 35 -8.57 17.39 5.48
C VAL A 35 -8.67 18.69 6.26
N GLU A 36 -7.54 19.36 6.50
CA GLU A 36 -7.51 20.69 7.12
C GLU A 36 -8.34 21.68 6.28
N THR A 37 -8.14 21.70 4.97
CA THR A 37 -8.88 22.59 4.06
C THR A 37 -10.39 22.32 4.10
N MET A 38 -10.81 21.05 4.16
CA MET A 38 -12.21 20.67 4.31
C MET A 38 -12.82 21.23 5.62
N ILE A 39 -12.08 21.15 6.74
CA ILE A 39 -12.53 21.68 8.03
C ILE A 39 -12.68 23.21 7.98
N ARG A 40 -11.69 23.91 7.40
CA ARG A 40 -11.72 25.37 7.24
C ARG A 40 -12.92 25.83 6.41
N VAL A 41 -13.14 25.19 5.26
CA VAL A 41 -14.30 25.49 4.40
C VAL A 41 -15.62 25.21 5.12
N ALA A 42 -15.71 24.10 5.87
CA ALA A 42 -16.89 23.78 6.67
C ALA A 42 -17.15 24.82 7.78
N ALA A 43 -16.11 25.49 8.28
CA ALA A 43 -16.22 26.61 9.21
C ALA A 43 -16.56 27.95 8.54
N GLY A 44 -16.73 27.98 7.21
CA GLY A 44 -17.06 29.19 6.45
C GLY A 44 -15.84 30.01 6.03
N GLU A 45 -14.61 29.51 6.23
CA GLU A 45 -13.40 30.16 5.71
C GLU A 45 -13.32 30.00 4.17
N PRO A 46 -12.77 31.00 3.46
CA PRO A 46 -12.47 30.85 2.03
C PRO A 46 -11.32 29.84 1.83
N LEU A 47 -11.15 29.36 0.59
CA LEU A 47 -9.97 28.57 0.24
C LEU A 47 -8.68 29.39 0.46
N PRO A 48 -7.65 28.83 1.11
CA PRO A 48 -6.43 29.57 1.45
C PRO A 48 -5.45 29.72 0.28
N PHE A 49 -5.82 29.26 -0.91
CA PHE A 49 -5.01 29.28 -2.13
C PHE A 49 -5.87 29.52 -3.37
N THR A 50 -5.23 30.04 -4.40
CA THR A 50 -5.79 30.14 -5.76
C THR A 50 -5.24 29.02 -6.64
N GLN A 51 -5.79 28.86 -7.85
CA GLN A 51 -5.31 27.85 -8.79
C GLN A 51 -3.83 28.05 -9.17
N SER A 52 -3.34 29.30 -9.20
CA SER A 52 -1.93 29.59 -9.50
C SER A 52 -0.96 29.25 -8.38
N ASP A 53 -1.45 29.10 -7.15
CA ASP A 53 -0.63 28.69 -6.00
C ASP A 53 -0.45 27.17 -5.94
N VAL A 54 -1.34 26.40 -6.59
CA VAL A 54 -1.28 24.94 -6.63
C VAL A 54 -0.16 24.50 -7.57
N THR A 55 0.92 23.99 -6.98
CA THR A 55 2.06 23.44 -7.71
C THR A 55 2.18 21.94 -7.47
N PHE A 56 2.78 21.22 -8.41
CA PHE A 56 3.05 19.79 -8.28
C PHE A 56 4.56 19.56 -8.29
N ARG A 57 5.06 18.81 -7.30
CA ARG A 57 6.47 18.45 -7.22
C ARG A 57 6.65 16.97 -6.97
N GLY A 58 7.32 16.30 -7.90
CA GLY A 58 7.64 14.87 -7.79
C GLY A 58 6.46 13.96 -8.13
N TYR A 59 6.58 12.72 -7.68
CA TYR A 59 5.64 11.62 -7.90
C TYR A 59 5.29 10.99 -6.56
N ALA A 60 4.06 10.52 -6.41
CA ALA A 60 3.62 9.75 -5.26
C ALA A 60 2.90 8.46 -5.69
N ILE A 61 3.09 7.38 -4.93
CA ILE A 61 2.42 6.09 -5.07
C ILE A 61 1.85 5.73 -3.70
N GLU A 62 0.57 5.35 -3.64
CA GLU A 62 -0.05 4.81 -2.42
C GLU A 62 -0.30 3.31 -2.59
N PHE A 63 0.06 2.55 -1.55
CA PHE A 63 -0.29 1.15 -1.40
C PHE A 63 -1.36 1.01 -0.33
N ARG A 64 -2.47 0.37 -0.68
CA ARG A 64 -3.47 -0.09 0.29
C ARG A 64 -3.02 -1.42 0.86
N ILE A 65 -2.64 -1.42 2.13
CA ILE A 65 -2.21 -2.62 2.85
C ILE A 65 -3.43 -3.25 3.49
N ASN A 66 -3.81 -4.41 2.97
CA ASN A 66 -4.98 -5.16 3.40
C ASN A 66 -4.57 -6.44 4.09
N ALA A 67 -5.31 -6.82 5.13
CA ALA A 67 -5.24 -8.13 5.75
C ALA A 67 -6.03 -9.16 4.91
N GLU A 68 -5.44 -9.51 3.77
CA GLU A 68 -5.97 -10.44 2.77
C GLU A 68 -4.86 -11.39 2.33
N ASP A 69 -5.23 -12.58 1.88
CA ASP A 69 -4.28 -13.55 1.31
C ASP A 69 -4.40 -13.64 -0.22
N PRO A 70 -3.47 -13.04 -0.99
CA PRO A 70 -3.47 -13.12 -2.46
C PRO A 70 -3.41 -14.56 -2.99
N ARG A 71 -2.77 -15.49 -2.26
CA ARG A 71 -2.65 -16.90 -2.66
C ARG A 71 -3.98 -17.65 -2.57
N ARG A 72 -4.92 -17.11 -1.79
CA ARG A 72 -6.25 -17.69 -1.56
C ARG A 72 -7.34 -16.80 -2.14
N GLY A 73 -7.06 -16.15 -3.27
CA GLY A 73 -8.03 -15.31 -3.97
C GLY A 73 -8.46 -14.09 -3.16
N PHE A 74 -7.52 -13.46 -2.43
CA PHE A 74 -7.77 -12.28 -1.61
C PHE A 74 -8.77 -12.49 -0.47
N ALA A 75 -8.83 -13.71 0.08
CA ALA A 75 -9.67 -14.00 1.23
C ALA A 75 -9.30 -13.07 2.41
N PRO A 76 -10.27 -12.38 3.04
CA PRO A 76 -10.02 -11.58 4.23
C PRO A 76 -9.45 -12.43 5.36
N ALA A 77 -8.49 -11.86 6.10
CA ALA A 77 -7.76 -12.56 7.15
C ALA A 77 -7.76 -11.77 8.47
N PRO A 78 -8.92 -11.72 9.17
CA PRO A 78 -8.98 -11.16 10.51
C PRO A 78 -8.11 -11.97 11.46
N GLY A 79 -7.54 -11.32 12.48
CA GLY A 79 -6.62 -11.97 13.40
C GLY A 79 -5.79 -10.98 14.19
N LYS A 80 -4.89 -11.51 15.01
CA LYS A 80 -4.01 -10.71 15.85
C LYS A 80 -2.70 -10.43 15.12
N ILE A 81 -2.32 -9.16 15.03
CA ILE A 81 -1.00 -8.76 14.53
C ILE A 81 0.04 -9.05 15.62
N THR A 82 0.94 -10.00 15.37
CA THR A 82 1.98 -10.41 16.33
C THR A 82 3.25 -9.56 16.23
N ALA A 83 3.53 -9.03 15.03
CA ALA A 83 4.60 -8.07 14.80
C ALA A 83 4.14 -7.01 13.80
N TYR A 84 4.54 -5.75 14.06
CA TYR A 84 4.27 -4.61 13.19
C TYR A 84 5.51 -3.71 13.20
N TYR A 85 6.20 -3.65 12.07
CA TYR A 85 7.29 -2.69 11.82
C TYR A 85 6.96 -1.98 10.52
N SER A 86 6.44 -0.76 10.66
CA SER A 86 6.18 0.10 9.51
C SER A 86 7.48 0.60 8.89
N PRO A 87 7.56 0.74 7.56
CA PRO A 87 8.69 1.38 6.92
C PRO A 87 8.75 2.85 7.32
N GLY A 88 9.94 3.43 7.20
CA GLY A 88 10.18 4.82 7.56
C GLY A 88 11.21 5.49 6.66
N GLY A 89 11.70 6.63 7.11
CA GLY A 89 12.70 7.42 6.41
C GLY A 89 12.13 8.38 5.36
N PRO A 90 13.00 9.02 4.57
CA PRO A 90 12.60 10.12 3.69
C PRO A 90 11.57 9.70 2.63
N GLY A 91 10.48 10.47 2.55
CA GLY A 91 9.44 10.29 1.52
C GLY A 91 8.51 9.11 1.77
N ILE A 92 8.47 8.56 2.99
CA ILE A 92 7.48 7.56 3.42
C ILE A 92 6.49 8.23 4.37
N ARG A 93 5.20 8.10 4.06
CA ARG A 93 4.08 8.47 4.91
C ARG A 93 3.25 7.21 5.20
N MET A 94 2.87 7.05 6.46
CA MET A 94 2.03 5.94 6.93
C MET A 94 0.75 6.49 7.53
N ASP A 95 -0.39 6.03 7.02
CA ASP A 95 -1.72 6.29 7.58
C ASP A 95 -2.26 4.92 8.03
N ALA A 96 -2.02 4.55 9.30
CA ALA A 96 -2.37 3.23 9.84
C ALA A 96 -3.37 3.34 10.99
N GLY A 97 -4.38 2.45 10.98
CA GLY A 97 -5.33 2.29 12.09
C GLY A 97 -4.95 1.16 13.06
N VAL A 98 -3.85 0.45 12.78
CA VAL A 98 -3.41 -0.74 13.51
C VAL A 98 -2.03 -0.53 14.13
N TYR A 99 -1.67 -1.40 15.07
CA TYR A 99 -0.40 -1.39 15.78
C TYR A 99 -0.06 -2.83 16.23
N LYS A 100 1.13 -3.04 16.78
CA LYS A 100 1.51 -4.35 17.35
C LYS A 100 0.46 -4.81 18.38
N ASP A 101 0.10 -6.08 18.35
CA ASP A 101 -0.92 -6.72 19.19
C ASP A 101 -2.38 -6.30 18.90
N TYR A 102 -2.63 -5.45 17.90
CA TYR A 102 -3.97 -5.13 17.44
C TYR A 102 -4.68 -6.38 16.89
N VAL A 103 -5.97 -6.52 17.21
CA VAL A 103 -6.83 -7.60 16.71
C VAL A 103 -7.75 -7.03 15.64
N ILE A 104 -7.55 -7.46 14.40
CA ILE A 104 -8.35 -7.04 13.25
C ILE A 104 -9.73 -7.72 13.34
N PRO A 105 -10.81 -6.94 13.52
CA PRO A 105 -12.16 -7.51 13.59
C PRO A 105 -12.62 -8.02 12.21
N PRO A 106 -13.49 -9.04 12.16
CA PRO A 106 -14.00 -9.60 10.90
C PRO A 106 -15.16 -8.80 10.30
N TYR A 107 -15.57 -7.69 10.92
CA TYR A 107 -16.82 -6.98 10.60
C TYR A 107 -16.65 -5.79 9.65
N TYR A 108 -15.42 -5.37 9.38
CA TYR A 108 -15.10 -4.17 8.60
C TYR A 108 -14.20 -4.51 7.41
N ASP A 109 -13.86 -3.48 6.64
CA ASP A 109 -12.92 -3.58 5.53
C ASP A 109 -11.55 -4.13 5.99
N SER A 110 -10.88 -4.85 5.09
CA SER A 110 -9.59 -5.51 5.36
C SER A 110 -8.41 -4.55 5.40
N MET A 111 -8.58 -3.29 5.00
CA MET A 111 -7.52 -2.29 4.98
C MET A 111 -7.04 -1.95 6.39
N ILE A 112 -5.75 -2.19 6.63
CA ILE A 112 -5.10 -1.96 7.92
C ILE A 112 -4.18 -0.74 7.91
N ALA A 113 -3.64 -0.38 6.74
CA ALA A 113 -2.83 0.80 6.56
C ALA A 113 -2.82 1.29 5.11
N LYS A 114 -2.50 2.56 4.93
CA LYS A 114 -2.05 3.12 3.65
C LYS A 114 -0.58 3.49 3.80
N MET A 115 0.21 3.10 2.81
CA MET A 115 1.60 3.51 2.71
C MET A 115 1.77 4.37 1.47
N SER A 116 2.08 5.66 1.68
CA SER A 116 2.29 6.61 0.61
C SER A 116 3.76 6.94 0.47
N VAL A 117 4.28 6.74 -0.73
CA VAL A 117 5.68 6.90 -1.09
C VAL A 117 5.79 8.04 -2.06
N TRP A 118 6.66 9.01 -1.78
CA TRP A 118 6.91 10.14 -2.67
C TRP A 118 8.37 10.21 -3.08
N ALA A 119 8.70 10.69 -4.28
CA ALA A 119 10.05 11.11 -4.66
C ALA A 119 10.04 12.13 -5.81
N LEU A 120 11.20 12.75 -6.08
CA LEU A 120 11.31 13.78 -7.13
C LEU A 120 11.15 13.26 -8.57
N THR A 121 11.38 11.97 -8.82
CA THR A 121 11.31 11.37 -10.16
C THR A 121 10.65 9.99 -10.08
N TRP A 122 10.13 9.52 -11.21
CA TRP A 122 9.48 8.21 -11.34
C TRP A 122 10.40 7.06 -10.86
N ASP A 123 11.61 6.97 -11.40
CA ASP A 123 12.57 5.92 -11.01
C ASP A 123 12.89 5.94 -9.51
N ARG A 124 12.95 7.14 -8.92
CA ARG A 124 13.22 7.30 -7.49
C ARG A 124 12.03 6.90 -6.63
N VAL A 125 10.79 7.16 -7.06
CA VAL A 125 9.61 6.73 -6.30
C VAL A 125 9.48 5.22 -6.36
N LEU A 126 9.76 4.60 -7.52
CA LEU A 126 9.80 3.14 -7.67
C LEU A 126 10.87 2.50 -6.78
N ALA A 127 12.10 3.01 -6.80
CA ALA A 127 13.18 2.48 -5.95
C ALA A 127 12.86 2.62 -4.45
N ARG A 128 12.26 3.76 -4.06
CA ARG A 128 11.85 4.00 -2.68
C ARG A 128 10.67 3.11 -2.27
N ALA A 129 9.72 2.88 -3.16
CA ALA A 129 8.57 2.02 -2.93
C ALA A 129 9.00 0.56 -2.75
N ARG A 130 9.93 0.06 -3.57
CA ARG A 130 10.53 -1.28 -3.40
C ARG A 130 11.11 -1.46 -2.00
N ARG A 131 11.97 -0.53 -1.59
CA ARG A 131 12.56 -0.53 -0.25
C ARG A 131 11.48 -0.53 0.84
N ALA A 132 10.49 0.36 0.73
CA ALA A 132 9.45 0.48 1.75
C ALA A 132 8.58 -0.78 1.86
N ILE A 133 8.24 -1.42 0.73
CA ILE A 133 7.53 -2.69 0.70
C ILE A 133 8.37 -3.82 1.33
N ASP A 134 9.67 -3.87 1.06
CA ASP A 134 10.56 -4.89 1.61
C ASP A 134 10.82 -4.71 3.12
N GLU A 135 10.82 -3.46 3.61
CA GLU A 135 10.96 -3.14 5.03
C GLU A 135 9.65 -3.31 5.84
N PHE A 136 8.49 -3.41 5.17
CA PHE A 136 7.21 -3.46 5.87
C PHE A 136 6.91 -4.87 6.39
N ILE A 137 7.13 -5.06 7.70
CA ILE A 137 6.90 -6.34 8.37
C ILE A 137 5.57 -6.29 9.12
N ILE A 138 4.65 -7.16 8.73
CA ILE A 138 3.42 -7.47 9.46
C ILE A 138 3.35 -9.00 9.61
N ARG A 139 3.18 -9.48 10.85
CA ARG A 139 3.06 -10.92 11.16
C ARG A 139 1.79 -11.23 11.92
N GLY A 140 1.41 -12.51 11.95
CA GLY A 140 0.20 -13.02 12.62
C GLY A 140 -1.05 -13.02 11.73
N VAL A 141 -1.04 -12.26 10.64
CA VAL A 141 -2.07 -12.28 9.60
C VAL A 141 -1.42 -12.17 8.22
N PRO A 142 -1.93 -12.86 7.18
CA PRO A 142 -1.50 -12.63 5.81
C PRO A 142 -1.92 -11.24 5.35
N THR A 143 -1.15 -10.68 4.43
CA THR A 143 -1.42 -9.37 3.83
C THR A 143 -1.19 -9.41 2.32
N ASN A 144 -1.66 -8.38 1.62
CA ASN A 144 -1.41 -8.18 0.20
C ASN A 144 -0.01 -7.58 -0.11
N ILE A 145 0.88 -7.44 0.87
CA ILE A 145 2.26 -6.94 0.67
C ILE A 145 3.03 -7.75 -0.41
N PRO A 146 2.96 -9.10 -0.46
CA PRO A 146 3.60 -9.87 -1.52
C PRO A 146 3.10 -9.50 -2.92
N LEU A 147 1.81 -9.18 -3.09
CA LEU A 147 1.30 -8.69 -4.38
C LEU A 147 1.94 -7.36 -4.76
N HIS A 148 1.98 -6.41 -3.81
CA HIS A 148 2.62 -5.11 -4.07
C HIS A 148 4.10 -5.24 -4.41
N ARG A 149 4.78 -6.24 -3.83
CA ARG A 149 6.17 -6.58 -4.12
C ARG A 149 6.39 -7.00 -5.57
N GLU A 150 5.47 -7.79 -6.12
CA GLU A 150 5.49 -8.20 -7.53
C GLU A 150 5.18 -7.03 -8.47
N ILE A 151 4.09 -6.28 -8.20
CA ILE A 151 3.67 -5.15 -9.05
C ILE A 151 4.78 -4.10 -9.18
N ILE A 152 5.46 -3.73 -8.09
CA ILE A 152 6.50 -2.69 -8.12
C ILE A 152 7.78 -3.13 -8.86
N ARG A 153 7.90 -4.43 -9.17
CA ARG A 153 8.98 -5.05 -9.93
C ARG A 153 8.56 -5.43 -11.35
N ASP A 154 7.27 -5.39 -11.68
CA ASP A 154 6.78 -5.73 -13.01
C ASP A 154 7.24 -4.70 -14.07
N PRO A 155 7.83 -5.14 -15.20
CA PRO A 155 8.31 -4.24 -16.27
C PRO A 155 7.23 -3.32 -16.87
N ASP A 156 6.00 -3.78 -16.99
CA ASP A 156 4.89 -2.97 -17.52
C ASP A 156 4.46 -1.89 -16.51
N PHE A 157 4.46 -2.20 -15.21
CA PHE A 157 4.25 -1.19 -14.18
C PHE A 157 5.37 -0.14 -14.18
N ILE A 158 6.63 -0.59 -14.24
CA ILE A 158 7.82 0.29 -14.25
C ILE A 158 7.80 1.22 -15.46
N SER A 159 7.38 0.74 -16.63
CA SER A 159 7.30 1.53 -17.85
C SER A 159 6.05 2.41 -17.95
N GLY A 160 5.10 2.30 -17.00
CA GLY A 160 3.83 3.02 -17.04
C GLY A 160 2.83 2.45 -18.06
N ASN A 161 3.07 1.24 -18.57
CA ASN A 161 2.25 0.58 -19.58
C ASN A 161 1.19 -0.32 -18.92
N PHE A 162 0.18 0.28 -18.30
CA PHE A 162 -0.90 -0.47 -17.66
C PHE A 162 -2.26 0.21 -17.85
N GLY A 163 -3.29 -0.63 -17.91
CA GLY A 163 -4.70 -0.21 -17.93
C GLY A 163 -5.51 -0.95 -16.88
N ILE A 164 -6.83 -0.83 -16.93
CA ILE A 164 -7.74 -1.42 -15.92
C ILE A 164 -7.68 -2.96 -15.85
N ARG A 165 -7.20 -3.63 -16.89
CA ARG A 165 -7.03 -5.10 -16.95
C ARG A 165 -5.65 -5.59 -16.52
N PHE A 166 -4.73 -4.68 -16.19
CA PHE A 166 -3.36 -5.02 -15.85
C PHE A 166 -3.27 -6.12 -14.79
N LEU A 167 -4.01 -5.99 -13.69
CA LEU A 167 -3.95 -6.99 -12.62
C LEU A 167 -4.57 -8.32 -13.06
N GLU A 168 -5.68 -8.30 -13.80
CA GLU A 168 -6.32 -9.52 -14.34
C GLU A 168 -5.36 -10.31 -15.24
N GLU A 169 -4.59 -9.60 -16.07
CA GLU A 169 -3.63 -10.18 -17.01
C GLU A 169 -2.36 -10.68 -16.30
N LYS A 170 -1.89 -9.96 -15.28
CA LYS A 170 -0.60 -10.25 -14.61
C LYS A 170 -0.70 -11.22 -13.44
N LEU A 171 -1.81 -11.20 -12.69
CA LEU A 171 -1.98 -11.96 -11.46
C LEU A 171 -1.69 -13.48 -11.62
N PRO A 172 -2.10 -14.16 -12.71
CA PRO A 172 -1.77 -15.58 -12.92
C PRO A 172 -0.28 -15.89 -13.08
N HIS A 173 0.54 -14.87 -13.32
CA HIS A 173 1.99 -14.99 -13.55
C HIS A 173 2.83 -14.56 -12.35
N TYR A 174 2.21 -13.97 -11.33
CA TYR A 174 2.91 -13.57 -10.12
C TYR A 174 3.09 -14.76 -9.19
N ASP A 175 4.31 -14.88 -8.68
CA ASP A 175 4.64 -15.81 -7.62
C ASP A 175 4.68 -15.06 -6.29
N PHE A 176 3.94 -15.57 -5.31
CA PHE A 176 3.91 -14.99 -3.97
C PHE A 176 4.81 -15.75 -3.00
N GLU A 177 5.46 -16.82 -3.46
CA GLU A 177 6.54 -17.48 -2.74
C GLU A 177 7.82 -16.67 -2.91
N ILE A 178 8.47 -16.39 -1.79
CA ILE A 178 9.73 -15.66 -1.77
C ILE A 178 10.80 -16.73 -1.58
N GLU A 179 11.53 -17.06 -2.64
CA GLU A 179 12.65 -17.99 -2.56
C GLU A 179 13.63 -17.54 -1.45
N GLY A 180 13.82 -18.39 -0.44
CA GLY A 180 14.77 -18.17 0.65
C GLY A 180 14.24 -17.40 1.87
N GLU A 181 12.98 -16.95 1.88
CA GLU A 181 12.32 -16.41 3.08
C GLU A 181 11.50 -17.52 3.76
N GLU A 182 12.19 -18.43 4.45
CA GLU A 182 11.51 -19.27 5.44
C GLU A 182 10.95 -18.36 6.54
N ASP A 183 9.66 -18.50 6.85
CA ASP A 183 9.04 -17.79 7.95
C ASP A 183 9.87 -18.00 9.23
N PRO A 184 10.46 -16.94 9.82
CA PRO A 184 11.32 -17.08 10.99
C PRO A 184 10.61 -17.74 12.17
N GLU A 185 9.28 -17.64 12.26
CA GLU A 185 8.50 -18.33 13.30
C GLU A 185 8.48 -19.85 13.05
N THR A 186 8.30 -20.28 11.81
CA THR A 186 8.40 -21.69 11.39
C THR A 186 9.82 -22.24 11.60
N LEU A 187 10.86 -21.49 11.22
CA LEU A 187 12.25 -21.90 11.44
C LEU A 187 12.59 -22.00 12.94
N ALA A 188 12.16 -21.03 13.74
CA ALA A 188 12.35 -21.06 15.18
C ALA A 188 11.65 -22.26 15.83
N LEU A 189 10.44 -22.60 15.36
CA LEU A 189 9.72 -23.79 15.82
C LEU A 189 10.46 -25.08 15.46
N ALA A 190 10.94 -25.21 14.22
CA ALA A 190 11.68 -26.38 13.75
C ALA A 190 12.98 -26.59 14.55
N ILE A 191 13.76 -25.52 14.78
CA ILE A 191 14.97 -25.56 15.60
C ILE A 191 14.63 -25.92 17.05
N SER A 192 13.61 -25.31 17.63
CA SER A 192 13.19 -25.57 19.02
C SER A 192 12.76 -27.02 19.22
N ALA A 193 12.01 -27.58 18.27
CA ALA A 193 11.59 -28.98 18.29
C ALA A 193 12.78 -29.95 18.17
N ALA A 194 13.75 -29.66 17.30
CA ALA A 194 14.96 -30.45 17.17
C ALA A 194 15.80 -30.46 18.47
N ILE A 195 15.93 -29.30 19.12
CA ILE A 195 16.61 -29.18 20.43
C ILE A 195 15.86 -30.00 21.49
N ALA A 196 14.53 -29.89 21.57
CA ALA A 196 13.73 -30.65 22.53
C ALA A 196 13.88 -32.17 22.35
N ALA A 197 13.82 -32.65 21.11
CA ALA A 197 14.03 -34.06 20.80
C ALA A 197 15.44 -34.56 21.14
N TYR A 198 16.47 -33.75 20.92
CA TYR A 198 17.85 -34.09 21.25
C TYR A 198 18.09 -34.20 22.76
N TYR A 199 17.47 -33.33 23.56
CA TYR A 199 17.62 -33.32 25.02
C TYR A 199 16.55 -34.13 25.78
N GLY A 200 15.55 -34.67 25.10
CA GLY A 200 14.48 -35.47 25.72
C GLY A 200 13.54 -34.66 26.62
N LEU A 201 13.24 -33.41 26.22
CA LEU A 201 12.27 -32.54 26.89
C LEU A 201 10.82 -32.88 26.54
#